data_AF-A0A936M355-F1
#
_entry.id   AF-A0A936M355-F1
#
_cell.length_a   1.000
_cell.length_b   1.000
_cell.length_c   1.000
_cell.angle_alpha   90.00
_cell.angle_beta   90.00
_cell.angle_gamma   90.00
#
_symmetry.space_group_name_H-M   'P 1'
#
loop_
_entity.id
_entity.type
_entity.pdbx_description
1 polymer ?
#
loop_
_entity_poly.entity_id
_entity_poly.type
_entity_poly.pdbx_seq_one_letter_code
_entity_poly.pdbx_strand_id
1 'polypeptide(L)'
;MNNRELMTPAEIHAFGVEIVYKQLEKDAWVIDSADVLADIHTEPQIVAKKDGELAFFVVRTAMFPGRGRFEEGQAAFDTLVRHAKAHGATCYFASVGIANSEGKTDEEMSVPIKGVGYHVQFDGLIKMELPNEPIAGATG
;
A
#
# COMPACT_ATOMS: atom_id res chain seq x y z
N MET A 1 -4.77 -6.25 35.47
CA MET A 1 -3.78 -6.42 34.39
C MET A 1 -4.40 -5.89 33.10
N ASN A 2 -3.82 -4.88 32.47
CA ASN A 2 -4.33 -4.35 31.20
C ASN A 2 -4.03 -5.37 30.10
N ASN A 3 -5.03 -6.15 29.71
CA ASN A 3 -4.93 -7.13 28.63
C ASN A 3 -5.02 -6.37 27.30
N ARG A 4 -3.95 -5.68 26.93
CA ARG A 4 -3.88 -4.94 25.66
C ARG A 4 -3.83 -5.95 24.52
N GLU A 5 -4.84 -5.92 23.65
CA GLU A 5 -4.90 -6.80 22.48
C GLU A 5 -3.92 -6.33 21.42
N LEU A 6 -3.23 -7.28 20.80
CA LEU A 6 -2.33 -7.01 19.67
C LEU A 6 -3.09 -7.12 18.35
N MET A 7 -2.76 -6.26 17.40
CA MET A 7 -3.27 -6.38 16.03
C MET A 7 -2.66 -7.60 15.36
N THR A 8 -3.50 -8.33 14.65
CA THR A 8 -3.07 -9.39 13.74
C THR A 8 -2.39 -8.80 12.50
N PRO A 9 -1.60 -9.58 11.74
CA PRO A 9 -1.01 -9.12 10.49
C PRO A 9 -2.05 -8.58 9.49
N ALA A 10 -3.23 -9.21 9.43
CA ALA A 10 -4.33 -8.74 8.59
C ALA A 10 -4.86 -7.37 9.05
N GLU A 11 -4.99 -7.15 10.36
CA GLU A 11 -5.40 -5.85 10.90
C GLU A 11 -4.35 -4.76 10.66
N ILE A 12 -3.06 -5.10 10.75
CA ILE A 12 -1.96 -4.18 10.43
C ILE A 12 -2.01 -3.81 8.95
N HIS A 13 -2.22 -4.79 8.08
CA HIS A 13 -2.38 -4.57 6.65
C HIS A 13 -3.57 -3.64 6.37
N ALA A 14 -4.75 -4.00 6.87
CA ALA A 14 -5.99 -3.22 6.75
C ALA A 14 -5.83 -1.78 7.23
N PHE A 15 -5.15 -1.59 8.36
CA PHE A 15 -4.88 -0.26 8.90
C PHE A 15 -4.03 0.59 7.94
N GLY A 16 -3.01 0.00 7.31
CA GLY A 16 -2.25 0.72 6.29
C GLY A 16 -3.03 1.01 5.01
N VAL A 17 -3.93 0.11 4.59
CA VAL A 17 -4.85 0.38 3.47
C VAL A 17 -5.75 1.58 3.80
N GLU A 18 -6.30 1.64 5.02
CA GLU A 18 -7.11 2.77 5.48
C GLU A 18 -6.32 4.10 5.52
N ILE A 19 -5.06 4.06 5.94
CA ILE A 19 -4.15 5.21 5.90
C ILE A 19 -3.99 5.73 4.48
N VAL A 20 -3.68 4.83 3.53
CA VAL A 20 -3.48 5.19 2.12
C VAL A 20 -4.78 5.72 1.52
N TYR A 21 -5.91 5.07 1.80
CA TYR A 21 -7.24 5.55 1.40
C TYR A 21 -7.47 7.01 1.82
N LYS A 22 -7.26 7.32 3.10
CA LYS A 22 -7.42 8.69 3.63
C LYS A 22 -6.42 9.67 3.03
N GLN A 23 -5.21 9.21 2.71
CA GLN A 23 -4.20 10.04 2.06
C GLN A 23 -4.59 10.38 0.62
N LEU A 24 -5.09 9.39 -0.13
CA LEU A 24 -5.59 9.55 -1.49
C LEU A 24 -6.77 10.53 -1.53
N GLU A 25 -7.73 10.43 -0.60
CA GLU A 25 -8.83 11.39 -0.48
C GLU A 25 -8.32 12.83 -0.26
N LYS A 26 -7.32 13.01 0.61
CA LYS A 26 -6.69 14.33 0.84
C LYS A 26 -5.96 14.87 -0.40
N ASP A 27 -5.35 13.97 -1.16
CA ASP A 27 -4.63 14.28 -2.40
C ASP A 27 -5.57 14.44 -3.62
N ALA A 28 -6.87 14.57 -3.38
CA ALA A 28 -7.94 14.75 -4.37
C ALA A 28 -8.07 13.61 -5.39
N TRP A 29 -7.73 12.38 -4.99
CA TRP A 29 -8.08 11.18 -5.74
C TRP A 29 -9.53 10.80 -5.47
N VAL A 30 -10.23 10.38 -6.52
CA VAL A 30 -11.60 9.84 -6.42
C VAL A 30 -11.49 8.33 -6.28
N ILE A 31 -11.75 7.80 -5.08
CA ILE A 31 -11.73 6.35 -4.86
C ILE A 31 -12.91 5.70 -5.57
N ASP A 32 -12.61 4.79 -6.51
CA ASP A 32 -13.59 4.03 -7.28
C ASP A 32 -13.95 2.73 -6.54
N SER A 33 -12.96 2.10 -5.91
CA SER A 33 -13.13 0.91 -5.07
C SER A 33 -11.99 0.82 -4.06
N ALA A 34 -12.28 0.40 -2.84
CA ALA A 34 -11.26 0.12 -1.83
C ALA A 34 -11.72 -1.06 -0.99
N ASP A 35 -10.88 -2.09 -0.91
CA ASP A 35 -11.11 -3.23 -0.05
C ASP A 35 -10.07 -3.23 1.08
N VAL A 36 -10.50 -2.68 2.23
CA VAL A 36 -9.66 -2.54 3.42
C VAL A 36 -9.42 -3.88 4.11
N LEU A 37 -10.34 -4.83 3.96
CA LEU A 37 -10.25 -6.17 4.55
C LEU A 37 -9.71 -7.21 3.57
N ALA A 38 -9.29 -6.76 2.38
CA ALA A 38 -8.63 -7.59 1.40
C ALA A 38 -7.41 -8.28 1.99
N ASP A 39 -7.20 -9.52 1.55
CA ASP A 39 -5.95 -10.21 1.79
C ASP A 39 -4.80 -9.45 1.12
N ILE A 40 -3.59 -9.56 1.67
CA ILE A 40 -2.39 -8.94 1.10
C ILE A 40 -2.15 -9.38 -0.36
N HIS A 41 -2.62 -10.57 -0.73
CA HIS A 41 -2.57 -11.14 -2.08
C HIS A 41 -3.74 -10.72 -2.98
N THR A 42 -4.77 -10.07 -2.46
CA THR A 42 -5.90 -9.58 -3.24
C THR A 42 -5.58 -8.18 -3.76
N GLU A 43 -5.05 -8.13 -4.97
CA GLU A 43 -4.58 -6.90 -5.62
C GLU A 43 -5.48 -6.55 -6.82
N PRO A 44 -5.75 -5.26 -7.06
CA PRO A 44 -5.36 -4.09 -6.26
C PRO A 44 -6.21 -3.92 -4.99
N GLN A 45 -5.63 -3.39 -3.90
CA GLN A 45 -6.39 -3.11 -2.67
C GLN A 45 -7.25 -1.84 -2.82
N ILE A 46 -6.73 -0.83 -3.52
CA ILE A 46 -7.46 0.41 -3.78
C ILE A 46 -7.37 0.73 -5.27
N VAL A 47 -8.50 1.13 -5.83
CA VAL A 47 -8.65 1.66 -7.17
C VAL A 47 -9.14 3.09 -7.04
N ALA A 48 -8.38 4.05 -7.55
CA ALA A 48 -8.79 5.45 -7.57
C ALA A 48 -8.56 6.08 -8.94
N LYS A 49 -9.26 7.19 -9.19
CA LYS A 49 -9.14 7.98 -10.40
C LYS A 49 -8.70 9.39 -10.06
N LYS A 50 -7.81 9.95 -10.86
CA LYS A 50 -7.43 11.36 -10.78
C LYS A 50 -7.19 11.91 -12.16
N ASP A 51 -7.76 13.07 -12.45
CA ASP A 51 -7.64 13.73 -13.75
C ASP A 51 -8.00 12.85 -14.97
N GLY A 52 -8.91 11.87 -14.77
CA GLY A 52 -9.33 10.92 -15.80
C GLY A 52 -8.46 9.67 -15.93
N GLU A 53 -7.35 9.59 -15.20
CA GLU A 53 -6.48 8.41 -15.17
C GLU A 53 -6.87 7.46 -14.04
N LEU A 54 -7.04 6.19 -14.38
CA LEU A 54 -7.26 5.11 -13.40
C LEU A 54 -5.93 4.71 -12.77
N ALA A 55 -5.93 4.49 -11.47
CA ALA A 55 -4.76 4.10 -10.71
C ALA A 55 -5.10 2.96 -9.75
N PHE A 56 -4.25 1.94 -9.77
CA PHE A 56 -4.31 0.78 -8.90
C PHE A 56 -3.24 0.95 -7.83
N PHE A 57 -3.61 0.84 -6.57
CA PHE A 57 -2.72 1.01 -5.45
C PHE A 57 -2.51 -0.31 -4.74
N VAL A 58 -1.25 -0.72 -4.67
CA VAL A 58 -0.79 -1.89 -3.93
C VAL A 58 -0.19 -1.42 -2.62
N VAL A 59 -0.81 -1.77 -1.50
CA VAL A 59 -0.40 -1.28 -0.18
C VAL A 59 0.36 -2.39 0.54
N ARG A 60 1.49 -2.03 1.17
CA ARG A 60 2.19 -2.90 2.12
C ARG A 60 2.46 -2.12 3.39
N THR A 61 2.26 -2.79 4.52
CA THR A 61 2.33 -2.17 5.85
C THR A 61 3.22 -3.01 6.75
N ALA A 62 4.10 -2.36 7.51
CA ALA A 62 4.88 -3.03 8.54
C ALA A 62 5.04 -2.15 9.79
N MET A 63 5.35 -2.80 10.91
CA MET A 63 5.68 -2.13 12.18
C MET A 63 7.12 -1.63 12.18
N PHE A 64 7.36 -0.51 12.87
CA PHE A 64 8.69 0.01 13.17
C PHE A 64 9.59 -1.08 13.81
N PRO A 65 10.90 -1.14 13.51
CA PRO A 65 11.66 -0.29 12.57
C PRO A 65 11.51 -0.69 11.09
N GLY A 66 10.66 -1.68 10.80
CA GLY A 66 10.33 -2.07 9.44
C GLY A 66 9.42 -1.07 8.72
N ARG A 67 9.26 -1.31 7.42
CA ARG A 67 8.30 -0.63 6.55
C ARG A 67 7.76 -1.63 5.54
N GLY A 68 6.58 -1.36 4.99
CA GLY A 68 6.00 -2.20 3.94
C GLY A 68 6.98 -2.42 2.79
N ARG A 69 7.49 -3.63 2.64
CA ARG A 69 8.39 -3.99 1.53
C ARG A 69 7.65 -4.88 0.56
N PHE A 70 7.99 -4.73 -0.71
CA PHE A 70 7.57 -5.64 -1.75
C PHE A 70 8.60 -6.79 -1.80
N GLU A 71 8.21 -7.96 -1.30
CA GLU A 71 9.10 -9.12 -1.16
C GLU A 71 8.77 -10.23 -2.18
N GLU A 72 7.67 -10.08 -2.92
CA GLU A 72 7.14 -11.02 -3.90
C GLU A 72 8.01 -11.11 -5.18
N GLY A 73 8.96 -10.19 -5.34
CA GLY A 73 9.96 -10.19 -6.40
C GLY A 73 9.47 -9.66 -7.74
N GLN A 74 10.38 -9.60 -8.73
CA GLN A 74 10.12 -8.94 -10.02
C GLN A 74 8.94 -9.56 -10.79
N ALA A 75 8.71 -10.87 -10.69
CA ALA A 75 7.61 -11.53 -11.41
C ALA A 75 6.22 -11.05 -10.94
N ALA A 76 6.05 -10.83 -9.63
CA ALA A 76 4.81 -10.28 -9.07
C ALA A 76 4.64 -8.81 -9.48
N PHE A 77 5.71 -8.02 -9.39
CA PHE A 77 5.74 -6.63 -9.87
C PHE A 77 5.25 -6.54 -11.32
N ASP A 78 5.84 -7.34 -12.22
CA ASP A 78 5.48 -7.31 -13.63
C ASP A 78 4.03 -7.72 -13.88
N THR A 79 3.52 -8.67 -13.10
CA THR A 79 2.14 -9.15 -13.20
C THR A 79 1.16 -8.04 -12.80
N LEU A 80 1.44 -7.33 -11.70
CA LEU A 80 0.65 -6.18 -11.25
C LEU A 80 0.63 -5.06 -12.27
N VAL A 81 1.80 -4.70 -12.82
CA VAL A 81 1.89 -3.65 -13.84
C VAL A 81 1.16 -4.03 -15.12
N ARG A 82 1.32 -5.28 -15.59
CA ARG A 82 0.59 -5.79 -16.76
C ARG A 82 -0.92 -5.81 -16.52
N HIS A 83 -1.35 -6.22 -15.34
CA HIS A 83 -2.76 -6.24 -14.96
C HIS A 83 -3.34 -4.82 -14.97
N ALA A 84 -2.70 -3.85 -14.30
CA ALA A 84 -3.13 -2.46 -14.34
C ALA A 84 -3.19 -1.91 -15.77
N LYS A 85 -2.13 -2.12 -16.56
CA LYS A 85 -2.05 -1.67 -17.96
C LYS A 85 -3.14 -2.28 -18.84
N ALA A 86 -3.47 -3.56 -18.66
CA ALA A 86 -4.56 -4.22 -19.38
C ALA A 86 -5.93 -3.59 -19.10
N HIS A 87 -6.11 -2.99 -17.91
CA HIS A 87 -7.30 -2.25 -17.50
C HIS A 87 -7.21 -0.74 -17.77
N GLY A 88 -6.16 -0.26 -18.45
CA GLY A 88 -5.92 1.16 -18.70
C GLY A 88 -5.60 1.96 -17.42
N ALA A 89 -5.12 1.27 -16.38
CA ALA A 89 -4.74 1.85 -15.11
C ALA A 89 -3.21 1.93 -14.95
N THR A 90 -2.76 2.87 -14.13
CA THR A 90 -1.38 2.93 -13.64
C THR A 90 -1.26 2.20 -12.33
N CYS A 91 -0.27 1.31 -12.19
CA CYS A 91 0.00 0.65 -10.92
C CYS A 91 0.90 1.54 -10.04
N TYR A 92 0.53 1.72 -8.78
CA TYR A 92 1.28 2.44 -7.76
C TYR A 92 1.48 1.55 -6.55
N PHE A 93 2.69 1.57 -6.01
CA PHE A 93 3.04 0.89 -4.76
C PHE A 93 3.11 1.90 -3.62
N ALA A 94 2.45 1.58 -2.52
CA ALA A 94 2.39 2.39 -1.30
C ALA A 94 3.05 1.62 -0.15
N SER A 95 4.21 2.09 0.30
CA SER A 95 4.89 1.57 1.50
C SER A 95 4.46 2.38 2.72
N VAL A 96 3.87 1.69 3.69
CA VAL A 96 3.42 2.28 4.96
C VAL A 96 4.23 1.65 6.11
N GLY A 97 4.83 2.50 6.93
CA GLY A 97 5.39 2.16 8.23
C GLY A 97 4.48 2.70 9.33
N ILE A 98 4.17 1.88 10.33
CA ILE A 98 3.43 2.32 11.50
C ILE A 98 4.27 2.10 12.77
N ALA A 99 4.28 3.09 13.64
CA ALA A 99 4.99 3.05 14.92
C ALA A 99 3.99 3.39 16.04
N ASN A 100 3.97 2.59 17.09
CA ASN A 100 3.09 2.82 18.22
C ASN A 100 3.44 4.14 18.92
N SER A 101 2.50 5.08 18.97
CA SER A 101 2.73 6.42 19.55
C SER A 101 2.88 6.42 21.07
N GLU A 102 2.44 5.36 21.76
CA GLU A 102 2.68 5.24 23.21
C GLU A 102 4.10 4.77 23.53
N GLY A 103 4.79 4.15 22.56
CA GLY A 103 6.13 3.62 22.75
C GLY A 103 7.16 4.74 22.88
N LYS A 104 8.01 4.66 23.91
CA LYS A 104 9.14 5.59 24.11
C LYS A 104 10.47 5.01 23.64
N THR A 105 10.52 3.68 23.49
CA THR A 105 11.66 2.95 22.93
C THR A 105 11.28 2.32 21.59
N ASP A 106 12.30 2.00 20.78
CA ASP A 106 12.15 1.30 19.50
C ASP A 106 11.37 -0.01 19.63
N GLU A 107 11.62 -0.75 20.72
CA GLU A 107 10.92 -2.01 21.03
C GLU A 107 9.44 -1.76 21.29
N GLU A 108 9.07 -0.74 22.07
CA GLU A 108 7.68 -0.42 22.35
C GLU A 108 6.95 0.12 21.11
N MET A 109 7.64 0.92 20.29
CA MET A 109 7.12 1.42 19.01
C MET A 109 6.83 0.29 18.02
N SER A 110 7.53 -0.84 18.14
CA SER A 110 7.32 -2.04 17.32
C SER A 110 6.09 -2.87 17.71
N VAL A 111 5.44 -2.55 18.84
CA VAL A 111 4.31 -3.35 19.36
C VAL A 111 2.97 -2.87 18.79
N PRO A 112 2.25 -3.70 18.01
CA PRO A 112 0.99 -3.31 17.40
C PRO A 112 -0.17 -3.46 18.40
N ILE A 113 -0.37 -2.49 19.29
CA ILE A 113 -1.46 -2.44 20.27
C ILE A 113 -2.76 -1.93 19.63
N LYS A 114 -3.90 -2.59 19.90
CA LYS A 114 -5.22 -2.09 19.48
C LYS A 114 -5.67 -0.91 20.32
N GLY A 115 -6.31 0.07 19.66
CA GLY A 115 -6.96 1.21 20.35
C GLY A 115 -6.03 2.32 20.81
N VAL A 116 -4.76 2.31 20.37
CA VAL A 116 -3.79 3.40 20.64
C VAL A 116 -3.53 4.21 19.37
N GLY A 117 -2.93 5.39 19.53
CA GLY A 117 -2.45 6.18 18.40
C GLY A 117 -1.21 5.55 17.76
N TYR A 118 -1.07 5.75 16.44
CA TYR A 118 0.13 5.36 15.69
C TYR A 118 0.71 6.56 14.95
N HIS A 119 2.04 6.65 14.95
CA HIS A 119 2.77 7.47 14.01
C HIS A 119 2.86 6.73 12.69
N VAL A 120 2.39 7.39 11.64
CA VAL A 120 2.40 6.87 10.29
C VAL A 120 3.58 7.48 9.55
N GLN A 121 4.43 6.62 9.00
CA GLN A 121 5.45 6.99 8.04
C GLN A 121 5.02 6.47 6.67
N PHE A 122 4.62 7.40 5.80
CA PHE A 122 4.27 7.11 4.42
C PHE A 122 5.38 7.63 3.52
N ASP A 123 6.08 6.72 2.83
CA ASP A 123 7.20 7.07 1.92
C ASP A 123 6.71 7.63 0.56
N GLY A 124 5.39 7.70 0.36
CA GLY A 124 4.77 8.17 -0.88
C GLY A 124 4.31 7.04 -1.80
N LEU A 125 3.89 7.43 -3.00
CA LEU A 125 3.39 6.55 -4.06
C LEU A 125 4.49 6.30 -5.08
N ILE A 126 4.97 5.06 -5.17
CA ILE A 126 5.96 4.65 -6.16
C ILE A 126 5.21 4.16 -7.38
N LYS A 127 5.33 4.88 -8.50
CA LYS A 127 4.76 4.44 -9.77
C LYS A 127 5.49 3.17 -10.24
N MET A 128 4.76 2.09 -10.43
CA MET A 128 5.27 0.83 -10.94
C MET A 128 5.10 0.83 -12.46
N GLU A 129 6.21 1.00 -13.18
CA GLU A 129 6.23 0.93 -14.64
C GLU A 129 7.27 -0.07 -15.09
N LEU A 130 6.92 -0.87 -16.09
CA LEU A 130 7.89 -1.69 -16.79
C LEU A 130 8.72 -0.77 -17.68
N PRO A 131 10.05 -0.95 -17.76
CA PRO A 131 10.84 -0.26 -18.76
C PRO A 131 10.20 -0.52 -20.12
N ASN A 132 9.96 0.54 -20.90
CA ASN A 132 9.31 0.45 -22.21
C ASN A 132 9.90 -0.74 -22.98
N GLU A 133 9.11 -1.79 -23.18
CA GLU A 133 9.43 -2.76 -24.23
C GLU A 133 9.56 -1.93 -25.51
N PRO A 134 10.70 -2.00 -26.22
CA PRO A 134 10.78 -1.37 -27.52
C PRO A 134 9.61 -1.92 -28.32
N ILE A 135 8.79 -1.01 -28.85
CA ILE A 135 7.74 -1.33 -29.80
C ILE A 135 8.36 -2.14 -30.94
N ALA A 136 8.27 -3.47 -30.86
CA ALA A 136 8.63 -4.37 -31.93
C ALA A 136 7.59 -4.16 -33.04
N GLY A 137 7.82 -3.14 -33.87
CA GLY A 137 6.87 -2.74 -34.91
C GLY A 137 7.12 -1.39 -35.59
N ALA A 138 8.14 -0.63 -35.22
CA ALA A 138 8.55 0.56 -35.97
C ALA A 138 9.85 0.31 -36.75
N THR A 139 9.80 -0.59 -37.73
CA THR A 139 10.83 -0.67 -38.78
C THR A 139 10.15 -0.90 -40.13
N GLY A 140 10.23 0.13 -40.98
CA GLY A 140 10.40 0.01 -42.43
C GLY A 140 9.16 -0.28 -43.25
#